data_AF-A0AA42Y453-F1
#
_entry.id   AF-A0AA42Y453-F1
#
_cell.length_a   1.000
_cell.length_b   1.000
_cell.length_c   1.000
_cell.angle_alpha   90.00
_cell.angle_beta   90.00
_cell.angle_gamma   90.00
#
_symmetry.space_group_name_H-M   'P 1'
#
loop_
_entity.id
_entity.type
_entity.pdbx_description
1 polymer ?
#
loop_
_entity_poly.entity_id
_entity_poly.type
_entity_poly.pdbx_seq_one_letter_code
_entity_poly.pdbx_strand_id
1 'polypeptide(L)'
;VTTNRGVVLRLPQDYGDMLAWRELVEGVAAVYHALPEEDKARTVLYGANYGEAGALDLYGPPLGLPPVVSMAGSFYFFGPGDKPGEVMLFVGVEREWVDDTCPSAEVATRVTAEWTVEENDVPVLVCREPTTTVQGVWERNPQAGTRSETQRPEV
;
A
#
# COMPACT_ATOMS: atom_id res chain seq x y z
N VAL A 1 6.94 -6.11 -26.52
CA VAL A 1 7.88 -6.13 -25.38
C VAL A 1 7.31 -7.08 -24.34
N THR A 2 8.12 -7.98 -23.79
CA THR A 2 7.70 -8.87 -22.69
C THR A 2 7.93 -8.14 -21.38
N THR A 3 6.94 -8.16 -20.49
CA THR A 3 7.00 -7.50 -19.19
C THR A 3 7.92 -8.23 -18.21
N ASN A 4 8.24 -7.59 -17.08
CA ASN A 4 8.92 -8.19 -15.93
C ASN A 4 8.19 -9.43 -15.38
N ARG A 5 6.87 -9.54 -15.60
CA ARG A 5 6.05 -10.71 -15.25
C ARG A 5 5.94 -11.76 -16.37
N GLY A 6 6.68 -11.59 -17.47
CA GLY A 6 6.68 -12.55 -18.59
C GLY A 6 5.47 -12.44 -19.54
N VAL A 7 4.60 -11.45 -19.36
CA VAL A 7 3.39 -11.22 -20.17
C VAL A 7 3.70 -10.32 -21.35
N VAL A 8 3.10 -10.59 -22.52
CA VAL A 8 3.15 -9.70 -23.69
C VAL A 8 1.91 -8.83 -23.72
N LEU A 9 2.09 -7.52 -23.54
CA LEU A 9 1.02 -6.53 -23.60
C LEU A 9 0.84 -5.93 -25.00
N ARG A 10 -0.32 -5.29 -25.21
CA ARG A 10 -0.55 -4.43 -26.38
C ARG A 10 0.26 -3.12 -26.36
N LEU A 11 0.65 -2.65 -25.16
CA LEU A 11 1.51 -1.48 -24.96
C LEU A 11 2.82 -1.90 -24.28
N PRO A 12 3.95 -1.21 -24.50
CA PRO A 12 5.15 -1.43 -23.70
C PRO A 12 4.86 -1.21 -22.21
N GLN A 13 5.51 -1.99 -21.34
CA GLN A 13 5.23 -2.01 -19.91
C GLN A 13 5.31 -0.62 -19.26
N ASP A 14 6.35 0.15 -19.58
CA ASP A 14 6.51 1.51 -19.03
C ASP A 14 5.26 2.38 -19.21
N TYR A 15 4.53 2.20 -20.33
CA TYR A 15 3.26 2.89 -20.57
C TYR A 15 2.07 2.24 -19.87
N GLY A 16 2.07 0.92 -19.72
CA GLY A 16 1.02 0.19 -19.00
C GLY A 16 1.00 0.52 -17.51
N ASP A 17 2.17 0.64 -16.89
CA ASP A 17 2.34 0.91 -15.44
C ASP A 17 1.99 2.38 -15.07
N MET A 18 1.70 3.23 -16.06
CA MET A 18 1.23 4.62 -15.87
C MET A 18 -0.29 4.78 -16.00
N LEU A 19 -1.02 3.69 -16.30
CA LEU A 19 -2.47 3.70 -16.48
C LEU A 19 -3.18 3.14 -15.23
N ALA A 20 -4.51 3.24 -15.19
CA ALA A 20 -5.37 2.63 -14.18
C ALA A 20 -5.25 3.13 -12.72
N TRP A 21 -4.34 4.06 -12.44
CA TRP A 21 -4.16 4.58 -11.08
C TRP A 21 -5.45 5.18 -10.52
N ARG A 22 -6.24 5.85 -11.36
CA ARG A 22 -7.48 6.49 -10.92
C ARG A 22 -8.53 5.45 -10.54
N GLU A 23 -8.69 4.44 -11.38
CA GLU A 23 -9.59 3.30 -11.17
C GLU A 23 -9.19 2.50 -9.92
N LEU A 24 -7.88 2.28 -9.72
CA LEU A 24 -7.32 1.67 -8.51
C LEU A 24 -7.73 2.45 -7.27
N VAL A 25 -7.46 3.76 -7.23
CA VAL A 25 -7.75 4.58 -6.05
C VAL A 25 -9.26 4.71 -5.82
N GLU A 26 -10.07 4.79 -6.87
CA GLU A 26 -11.54 4.79 -6.74
C GLU A 26 -12.07 3.47 -6.14
N GLY A 27 -11.50 2.34 -6.56
CA GLY A 27 -11.82 1.03 -5.96
C GLY A 27 -11.43 0.95 -4.48
N VAL A 28 -10.24 1.46 -4.13
CA VAL A 28 -9.77 1.54 -2.73
C VAL A 28 -10.64 2.47 -1.90
N ALA A 29 -11.03 3.63 -2.45
CA ALA A 29 -11.93 4.58 -1.80
C ALA A 29 -13.30 3.96 -1.53
N ALA A 30 -13.84 3.18 -2.46
CA ALA A 30 -15.10 2.47 -2.26
C ALA A 30 -15.03 1.51 -1.07
N VAL A 31 -13.93 0.74 -0.94
CA VAL A 31 -13.71 -0.16 0.21
C VAL A 31 -13.58 0.63 1.51
N TYR A 32 -12.73 1.68 1.51
CA TYR A 32 -12.54 2.53 2.69
C TYR A 32 -13.86 3.15 3.17
N HIS A 33 -14.67 3.68 2.25
CA HIS A 33 -15.94 4.34 2.58
C HIS A 33 -17.02 3.36 3.07
N ALA A 34 -16.92 2.09 2.71
CA ALA A 34 -17.81 1.03 3.19
C ALA A 34 -17.46 0.52 4.61
N LEU A 35 -16.28 0.87 5.15
CA LEU A 35 -15.92 0.50 6.52
C LEU A 35 -16.84 1.19 7.55
N PRO A 36 -17.08 0.58 8.71
CA PRO A 36 -17.66 1.28 9.86
C PRO A 36 -16.83 2.52 10.24
N GLU A 37 -17.45 3.59 10.73
CA GLU A 37 -16.75 4.83 11.10
C GLU A 37 -15.65 4.60 12.16
N GLU A 38 -15.87 3.66 13.09
CA GLU A 38 -14.86 3.25 14.08
C GLU A 38 -13.63 2.60 13.43
N ASP A 39 -13.82 1.82 12.36
CA ASP A 39 -12.73 1.21 11.61
C ASP A 39 -12.00 2.27 10.77
N LYS A 40 -12.72 3.17 10.10
CA LYS A 40 -12.13 4.28 9.33
C LYS A 40 -11.18 5.13 10.17
N ALA A 41 -11.58 5.46 11.40
CA ALA A 41 -10.78 6.25 12.32
C ALA A 41 -9.43 5.59 12.63
N ARG A 42 -9.39 4.26 12.69
CA ARG A 42 -8.22 3.44 13.04
C ARG A 42 -7.46 2.88 11.84
N THR A 43 -7.96 3.12 10.63
CA THR A 43 -7.40 2.57 9.39
C THR A 43 -6.06 3.21 9.06
N VAL A 44 -5.10 2.36 8.69
CA VAL A 44 -3.88 2.71 7.96
C VAL A 44 -3.97 2.15 6.54
N LEU A 45 -3.71 2.99 5.55
CA LEU A 45 -3.68 2.63 4.13
C LEU A 45 -2.24 2.28 3.72
N TYR A 46 -2.03 1.09 3.18
CA TYR A 46 -0.71 0.60 2.79
C TYR A 46 -0.66 0.22 1.31
N GLY A 47 0.33 0.76 0.58
CA GLY A 47 0.64 0.36 -0.80
C GLY A 47 1.83 -0.60 -0.86
N ALA A 48 1.71 -1.73 -1.56
CA ALA A 48 2.75 -2.76 -1.62
C ALA A 48 3.93 -2.38 -2.51
N ASN A 49 3.68 -1.61 -3.57
CA ASN A 49 4.71 -1.12 -4.47
C ASN A 49 4.72 0.41 -4.58
N TYR A 50 5.73 0.96 -5.27
CA TYR A 50 5.92 2.40 -5.39
C TYR A 50 4.84 3.06 -6.27
N GLY A 51 4.35 2.37 -7.30
CA GLY A 51 3.27 2.84 -8.19
C GLY A 51 1.93 2.93 -7.47
N GLU A 52 1.55 1.90 -6.73
CA GLU A 52 0.34 1.88 -5.89
C GLU A 52 0.39 2.96 -4.82
N ALA A 53 1.52 3.07 -4.09
CA ALA A 53 1.70 4.12 -3.10
C ALA A 53 1.63 5.52 -3.74
N GLY A 54 2.27 5.71 -4.90
CA GLY A 54 2.20 6.96 -5.66
C GLY A 54 0.79 7.30 -6.14
N ALA A 55 0.04 6.31 -6.62
CA ALA A 55 -1.35 6.48 -7.06
C ALA A 55 -2.25 6.92 -5.89
N LEU A 56 -2.13 6.24 -4.75
CA LEU A 56 -2.89 6.55 -3.53
C LEU A 56 -2.54 7.93 -2.98
N ASP A 57 -1.27 8.31 -2.95
CA ASP A 57 -0.83 9.63 -2.51
C ASP A 57 -1.34 10.75 -3.43
N LEU A 58 -1.33 10.51 -4.75
CA LEU A 58 -1.76 11.51 -5.74
C LEU A 58 -3.28 11.67 -5.83
N TYR A 59 -4.03 10.57 -5.87
CA TYR A 59 -5.48 10.58 -6.14
C TYR A 59 -6.35 10.34 -4.90
N GLY A 60 -5.77 9.88 -3.79
CA GLY A 60 -6.50 9.57 -2.56
C GLY A 60 -7.03 10.80 -1.80
N PRO A 61 -6.27 11.91 -1.66
CA PRO A 61 -6.73 13.05 -0.85
C PRO A 61 -8.08 13.65 -1.29
N PRO A 62 -8.36 13.87 -2.60
CA PRO A 62 -9.68 14.33 -3.06
C PRO A 62 -10.84 13.36 -2.75
N LEU A 63 -10.53 12.08 -2.54
CA LEU A 63 -11.50 11.03 -2.21
C LEU A 63 -11.64 10.80 -0.70
N GLY A 64 -10.93 11.58 0.13
CA GLY A 64 -10.97 11.48 1.58
C GLY A 64 -10.25 10.25 2.14
N LEU A 65 -9.32 9.66 1.39
CA LEU A 65 -8.46 8.58 1.90
C LEU A 65 -7.46 9.13 2.93
N PRO A 66 -7.08 8.33 3.95
CA PRO A 66 -5.98 8.68 4.83
C PRO A 66 -4.64 8.66 4.06
N PRO A 67 -3.59 9.31 4.58
CA PRO A 67 -2.25 9.22 3.99
C PRO A 67 -1.81 7.76 3.85
N VAL A 68 -1.19 7.44 2.72
CA VAL A 68 -0.63 6.11 2.45
C VAL A 68 0.74 5.96 3.09
N VAL A 69 1.01 4.77 3.62
CA VAL A 69 2.34 4.33 4.05
C VAL A 69 2.83 3.22 3.13
N SER A 70 4.15 3.11 2.96
CA SER A 70 4.73 2.02 2.16
C SER A 70 6.18 1.77 2.52
N MET A 71 6.61 0.51 2.40
CA MET A 71 8.02 0.13 2.46
C MET A 71 8.75 0.35 1.12
N ALA A 72 8.05 0.74 0.06
CA ALA A 72 8.64 0.87 -1.27
C ALA A 72 9.44 2.17 -1.41
N GLY A 73 10.75 2.04 -1.67
CA GLY A 73 11.61 3.16 -2.04
C GLY A 73 11.53 4.34 -1.07
N SER A 74 11.33 5.55 -1.61
CA SER A 74 11.31 6.77 -0.80
C SER A 74 10.17 6.86 0.21
N PHE A 75 9.04 6.16 0.01
CA PHE A 75 7.92 6.17 0.96
C PHE A 75 8.34 5.67 2.35
N TYR A 76 9.31 4.76 2.41
CA TYR A 76 9.85 4.27 3.68
C TYR A 76 10.28 5.40 4.61
N PHE A 77 10.93 6.44 4.06
CA PHE A 77 11.47 7.57 4.83
C PHE A 77 10.41 8.55 5.32
N PHE A 78 9.18 8.49 4.80
CA PHE A 78 8.05 9.23 5.35
C PHE A 78 7.50 8.58 6.62
N GLY A 79 7.87 7.32 6.86
CA GLY A 79 7.63 6.62 8.11
C GLY A 79 6.27 5.92 8.19
N PRO A 80 5.97 5.29 9.34
CA PRO A 80 4.79 4.46 9.55
C PRO A 80 3.49 5.24 9.80
N GLY A 81 3.54 6.58 9.80
CA GLY A 81 2.44 7.42 10.27
C GLY A 81 2.24 7.36 11.79
N ASP A 82 1.10 7.86 12.24
CA ASP A 82 0.77 8.08 13.66
C ASP A 82 -0.18 7.02 14.25
N LYS A 83 -0.84 6.22 13.40
CA LYS A 83 -1.77 5.17 13.82
C LYS A 83 -1.06 3.82 13.96
N PRO A 84 -1.47 2.98 14.94
CA PRO A 84 -0.90 1.66 15.15
C PRO A 84 -1.23 0.66 14.02
N GLY A 85 -2.26 0.94 13.21
CA GLY A 85 -2.76 0.03 12.18
C GLY A 85 -3.67 -1.08 12.74
N GLU A 86 -4.52 -0.76 13.73
CA GLU A 86 -5.54 -1.70 14.21
C GLU A 86 -6.50 -2.14 13.09
N VAL A 87 -6.68 -1.30 12.07
CA VAL A 87 -7.29 -1.69 10.80
C VAL A 87 -6.30 -1.37 9.69
N MET A 88 -5.97 -2.36 8.86
CA MET A 88 -5.10 -2.20 7.70
C MET A 88 -5.92 -2.33 6.43
N LEU A 89 -5.78 -1.36 5.53
CA LEU A 89 -6.26 -1.44 4.16
C LEU A 89 -5.05 -1.64 3.25
N PHE A 90 -4.75 -2.90 2.91
CA PHE A 90 -3.62 -3.25 2.06
C PHE A 90 -4.03 -3.19 0.59
N VAL A 91 -3.19 -2.57 -0.23
CA VAL A 91 -3.33 -2.51 -1.69
C VAL A 91 -2.11 -3.21 -2.29
N GLY A 92 -2.35 -4.22 -3.14
CA GLY A 92 -1.28 -4.96 -3.82
C GLY A 92 -0.58 -6.04 -2.98
N VAL A 93 -1.07 -6.32 -1.77
CA VAL A 93 -0.57 -7.40 -0.93
C VAL A 93 -1.45 -8.63 -1.12
N GLU A 94 -0.87 -9.78 -1.44
CA GLU A 94 -1.65 -11.02 -1.55
C GLU A 94 -2.06 -11.55 -0.17
N ARG A 95 -3.22 -12.23 -0.12
CA ARG A 95 -3.81 -12.71 1.14
C ARG A 95 -2.88 -13.67 1.88
N GLU A 96 -2.20 -14.52 1.15
CA GLU A 96 -1.30 -15.54 1.68
C GLU A 96 -0.06 -14.90 2.36
N TRP A 97 0.31 -13.67 2.00
CA TRP A 97 1.49 -13.00 2.56
C TRP A 97 1.22 -12.40 3.95
N VAL A 98 -0.04 -12.28 4.33
CA VAL A 98 -0.47 -11.73 5.62
C VAL A 98 -1.16 -12.76 6.50
N ASP A 99 -1.15 -14.06 6.14
CA ASP A 99 -1.78 -15.13 6.92
C ASP A 99 -1.34 -15.14 8.40
N ASP A 100 -0.04 -15.07 8.63
CA ASP A 100 0.54 -15.15 9.98
C ASP A 100 0.40 -13.83 10.76
N THR A 101 0.43 -12.71 10.06
CA THR A 101 0.46 -11.36 10.67
C THR A 101 -0.92 -10.74 10.80
N CYS A 102 -1.88 -11.18 10.01
CA CYS A 102 -3.27 -10.78 10.09
C CYS A 102 -4.22 -11.90 9.66
N PRO A 103 -4.52 -12.84 10.57
CA PRO A 103 -5.44 -13.94 10.28
C PRO A 103 -6.85 -13.49 9.84
N SER A 104 -7.27 -12.30 10.27
CA SER A 104 -8.57 -11.69 9.92
C SER A 104 -8.60 -11.03 8.55
N ALA A 105 -7.49 -11.03 7.80
CA ALA A 105 -7.44 -10.39 6.50
C ALA A 105 -8.47 -11.02 5.54
N GLU A 106 -9.17 -10.17 4.80
CA GLU A 106 -10.14 -10.57 3.79
C GLU A 106 -9.93 -9.73 2.53
N VAL A 107 -10.00 -10.38 1.36
CA VAL A 107 -9.99 -9.67 0.08
C VAL A 107 -11.35 -8.99 -0.09
N ALA A 108 -11.38 -7.67 0.08
CA ALA A 108 -12.60 -6.89 -0.07
C ALA A 108 -12.95 -6.68 -1.55
N THR A 109 -11.93 -6.51 -2.41
CA THR A 109 -12.09 -6.46 -3.86
C THR A 109 -10.77 -6.77 -4.56
N ARG A 110 -10.84 -7.02 -5.88
CA ARG A 110 -9.69 -6.97 -6.78
C ARG A 110 -9.96 -5.90 -7.83
N VAL A 111 -9.08 -4.91 -7.92
CA VAL A 111 -9.20 -3.85 -8.93
C VAL A 111 -8.56 -4.34 -10.22
N THR A 112 -9.36 -4.43 -11.27
CA THR A 112 -8.91 -4.80 -12.60
C THR A 112 -8.87 -3.56 -13.48
N ALA A 113 -7.89 -3.54 -14.38
CA ALA A 113 -7.79 -2.50 -15.37
C ALA A 113 -7.31 -3.08 -16.68
N GLU A 114 -7.92 -2.64 -17.76
CA GLU A 114 -7.46 -3.04 -19.08
C GLU A 114 -6.09 -2.42 -19.36
N TRP A 115 -5.23 -3.19 -20.03
CA TRP A 115 -3.95 -2.73 -20.58
C TRP A 115 -2.79 -2.53 -19.60
N THR A 116 -2.96 -2.83 -18.31
CA THR A 116 -1.90 -2.76 -17.28
C THR A 116 -1.38 -4.15 -16.88
N VAL A 117 -0.21 -4.22 -16.24
CA VAL A 117 0.38 -5.48 -15.74
C VAL A 117 0.53 -5.48 -14.23
N GLU A 118 1.11 -4.41 -13.69
CA GLU A 118 1.29 -4.28 -12.25
C GLU A 118 -0.04 -3.89 -11.57
N GLU A 119 -0.79 -2.94 -12.16
CA GLU A 119 -2.07 -2.45 -11.64
C GLU A 119 -3.30 -3.19 -12.19
N ASN A 120 -3.14 -4.46 -12.60
CA ASN A 120 -4.26 -5.31 -13.00
C ASN A 120 -4.44 -6.48 -12.02
N ASP A 121 -5.69 -6.73 -11.64
CA ASP A 121 -6.07 -7.72 -10.62
C ASP A 121 -5.42 -7.44 -9.25
N VAL A 122 -5.31 -6.16 -8.90
CA VAL A 122 -4.69 -5.71 -7.64
C VAL A 122 -5.62 -6.02 -6.48
N PRO A 123 -5.22 -6.86 -5.52
CA PRO A 123 -6.05 -7.16 -4.38
C PRO A 123 -6.07 -5.99 -3.40
N VAL A 124 -7.26 -5.71 -2.87
CA VAL A 124 -7.48 -4.75 -1.78
C VAL A 124 -8.01 -5.52 -0.58
N LEU A 125 -7.23 -5.57 0.49
CA LEU A 125 -7.54 -6.36 1.67
C LEU A 125 -7.89 -5.46 2.84
N VAL A 126 -8.89 -5.88 3.61
CA VAL A 126 -9.16 -5.32 4.93
C VAL A 126 -8.67 -6.32 5.96
N CYS A 127 -7.80 -5.86 6.85
CA CYS A 127 -7.24 -6.62 7.95
C CYS A 127 -7.58 -5.91 9.26
N ARG A 128 -8.01 -6.66 10.28
CA ARG A 128 -8.37 -6.13 11.60
C ARG A 128 -7.54 -6.78 12.69
N GLU A 129 -7.03 -5.98 13.60
CA GLU A 129 -6.20 -6.42 14.72
C GLU A 129 -5.00 -7.28 14.25
N PRO A 130 -4.12 -6.74 13.40
CA PRO A 130 -2.89 -7.44 13.05
C PRO A 130 -2.07 -7.74 14.31
N THR A 131 -1.28 -8.80 14.27
CA THR A 131 -0.46 -9.27 15.41
C THR A 131 0.68 -8.32 15.77
N THR A 132 0.88 -7.27 14.96
CA THR A 132 1.91 -6.26 15.16
C THR A 132 1.46 -4.91 14.61
N THR A 133 1.94 -3.83 15.21
CA THR A 133 1.67 -2.47 14.75
C THR A 133 2.53 -2.11 13.54
N VAL A 134 2.09 -1.13 12.75
CA VAL A 134 2.84 -0.59 11.61
C VAL A 134 4.21 -0.07 12.07
N GLN A 135 4.27 0.62 13.21
CA GLN A 135 5.53 1.08 13.80
C GLN A 135 6.46 -0.09 14.12
N GLY A 136 5.92 -1.17 14.71
CA GLY A 136 6.69 -2.39 14.97
C GLY A 136 7.23 -3.04 13.69
N VAL A 137 6.51 -2.95 12.57
CA VAL A 137 7.01 -3.39 11.26
C VAL A 137 8.20 -2.52 10.82
N TRP A 138 8.12 -1.19 10.95
CA TRP A 138 9.23 -0.28 10.62
C TRP A 138 10.48 -0.53 11.46
N GLU A 139 10.31 -0.75 12.77
CA GLU A 139 11.41 -1.03 13.70
C GLU A 139 12.14 -2.33 13.35
N ARG A 140 11.42 -3.36 12.89
CA ARG A 140 12.01 -4.65 12.49
C ARG A 140 12.62 -4.66 11.10
N ASN A 141 12.28 -3.68 10.25
CA ASN A 141 12.74 -3.59 8.87
C ASN A 141 13.53 -2.28 8.63
N PRO A 142 14.72 -2.13 9.24
CA PRO A 142 15.55 -0.97 8.98
C PRO A 142 16.09 -1.01 7.53
N GLN A 143 15.60 -0.11 6.67
CA GLN A 143 16.27 0.11 5.38
C GLN A 143 17.49 0.98 5.62
N ALA A 144 18.65 0.52 5.14
CA ALA A 144 19.99 0.98 5.51
C ALA A 144 20.10 2.50 5.73
N GLY A 145 20.48 2.89 6.95
CA GLY A 145 20.84 4.28 7.28
C GLY A 145 20.11 4.92 8.46
N THR A 146 19.56 4.16 9.41
CA THR A 146 19.43 4.67 10.78
C THR A 146 20.83 5.08 11.22
N ARG A 147 21.14 6.38 11.10
CA ARG A 147 22.39 6.93 11.65
C ARG A 147 22.40 6.48 13.10
N SER A 148 23.42 5.71 13.49
CA SER A 148 23.72 5.58 14.91
C SER A 148 23.90 7.00 15.45
N GLU A 149 23.49 7.24 16.69
CA GLU A 149 23.68 8.53 17.38
C GLU A 149 25.15 9.02 17.37
N THR A 150 26.09 8.18 16.95
CA THR A 150 27.52 8.44 16.81
C THR A 150 27.90 9.34 15.62
N GLN A 151 26.97 9.74 14.74
CA GLN A 151 27.27 10.59 13.57
C GLN A 151 26.45 11.89 13.52
N ARG A 152 26.18 12.50 14.68
CA ARG A 152 25.90 13.94 14.74
C ARG A 152 27.23 14.69 14.58
N PRO A 153 27.41 15.58 13.58
CA PRO A 153 28.52 16.51 13.63
C PRO A 153 28.33 17.40 14.87
N GLU A 154 29.36 17.55 15.68
CA GLU A 154 29.42 18.63 16.66
C GLU A 154 29.39 19.95 15.88
N VAL A 155 28.35 20.74 16.18
CA VAL A 155 28.10 22.17 15.90
C VAL A 155 28.79 22.76 14.66
#